data_AF-A0A166DLD1-F1
#
_entry.id   AF-A0A166DLD1-F1
#
_cell.length_a   1.000
_cell.length_b   1.000
_cell.length_c   1.000
_cell.angle_alpha   90.00
_cell.angle_beta   90.00
_cell.angle_gamma   90.00
#
_symmetry.space_group_name_H-M   'P 1'
#
loop_
_entity.id
_entity.type
_entity.pdbx_description
1 polymer ?
#
loop_
_entity_poly.entity_id
_entity_poly.type
_entity_poly.pdbx_seq_one_letter_code
_entity_poly.pdbx_strand_id
1 'polypeptide(L)'
;MIPLWGEEHKRKINLGGSRSASTHTAILDEAKSRRAERESNRRRQDGAVGIQTWWKGLRERRRIRDEMRRTFEGDVTGLNGLRCLALIGRDEKALGVWSAAMVAGGPETLFRFAGGDGQPSWLVLVKQVSLRLVQSVADEPDSQHAKHHLQVLAELLSSSPQLGILPVHIASYLLKHKLFAYLARAITSVPIEAKNRSKSLPLLVTL
;
A
#
# COMPACT_ATOMS: atom_id res chain seq x y z
N MET A 1 77.94 -52.97 -20.07
CA MET A 1 78.04 -51.74 -19.25
C MET A 1 76.87 -51.72 -18.28
N ILE A 2 77.15 -51.57 -16.99
CA ILE A 2 76.21 -51.46 -15.85
C ILE A 2 75.77 -49.97 -15.74
N PRO A 3 74.51 -49.60 -15.39
CA PRO A 3 73.95 -49.59 -14.01
C PRO A 3 72.62 -50.36 -13.89
N LEU A 4 72.44 -51.29 -12.94
CA LEU A 4 72.20 -51.13 -11.49
C LEU A 4 70.95 -50.30 -11.16
N TRP A 5 70.03 -50.94 -10.45
CA TRP A 5 68.68 -50.52 -10.08
C TRP A 5 68.54 -49.04 -9.69
N GLY A 6 67.69 -48.30 -10.41
CA GLY A 6 67.27 -46.95 -10.07
C GLY A 6 66.05 -46.97 -9.17
N GLU A 7 66.25 -46.71 -7.88
CA GLU A 7 65.19 -46.41 -6.91
C GLU A 7 64.52 -45.07 -7.23
N GLU A 8 63.52 -45.04 -8.11
CA GLU A 8 62.67 -43.86 -8.27
C GLU A 8 61.21 -44.29 -8.30
N HIS A 9 60.63 -44.51 -7.11
CA HIS A 9 59.24 -44.18 -6.75
C HIS A 9 58.91 -44.60 -5.30
N LYS A 10 59.85 -44.43 -4.36
CA LYS A 10 59.51 -44.47 -2.93
C LYS A 10 58.91 -43.12 -2.54
N ARG A 11 57.58 -43.01 -2.55
CA ARG A 11 56.89 -41.96 -1.77
C ARG A 11 57.41 -42.08 -0.34
N LYS A 12 58.06 -41.02 0.17
CA LYS A 12 58.35 -40.88 1.61
C LYS A 12 57.02 -40.77 2.35
N ILE A 13 56.40 -41.92 2.62
CA ILE A 13 55.32 -42.01 3.59
C ILE A 13 56.01 -41.97 4.94
N ASN A 14 55.92 -40.82 5.62
CA ASN A 14 56.32 -40.70 7.01
C ASN A 14 55.41 -41.62 7.83
N LEU A 15 55.89 -42.83 8.12
CA LEU A 15 55.30 -43.79 9.04
C LEU A 15 55.77 -43.57 10.49
N GLY A 16 56.67 -42.60 10.73
CA GLY A 16 56.99 -42.11 12.06
C GLY A 16 55.89 -41.16 12.52
N GLY A 17 55.11 -41.57 13.53
CA GLY A 17 53.95 -40.91 14.13
C GLY A 17 54.20 -39.51 14.72
N SER A 18 54.72 -38.59 13.91
CA SER A 18 55.05 -37.20 14.25
C SER A 18 54.03 -36.20 13.69
N ARG A 19 52.83 -36.68 13.34
CA ARG A 19 51.64 -35.86 13.06
C ARG A 19 50.37 -36.40 13.72
N SER A 20 50.49 -37.21 14.77
CA SER A 20 49.35 -37.80 15.47
C SER A 20 49.27 -37.32 16.91
N ALA A 21 49.07 -36.02 17.08
CA ALA A 21 48.21 -35.48 18.11
C ALA A 21 47.95 -34.05 17.70
N SER A 22 46.89 -33.79 16.91
CA SER A 22 46.22 -32.50 17.08
C SER A 22 45.94 -32.44 18.58
N THR A 23 46.66 -31.57 19.28
CA THR A 23 46.53 -31.41 20.72
C THR A 23 45.03 -31.33 21.02
N HIS A 24 44.52 -31.99 22.06
CA HIS A 24 43.08 -32.01 22.34
C HIS A 24 42.45 -30.59 22.27
N THR A 25 43.23 -29.57 22.64
CA THR A 25 42.93 -28.14 22.46
C THR A 25 42.79 -27.70 20.99
N ALA A 26 43.66 -28.14 20.08
CA ALA A 26 43.57 -27.85 18.65
C ALA A 26 42.31 -28.44 18.00
N ILE A 27 41.88 -29.65 18.41
CA ILE A 27 40.62 -30.26 17.94
C ILE A 27 39.43 -29.43 18.44
N LEU A 28 39.45 -29.00 19.70
CA LEU A 28 38.39 -28.19 20.30
C LEU A 28 38.30 -26.80 19.65
N ASP A 29 39.43 -26.16 19.37
CA ASP A 29 39.46 -24.85 18.71
C ASP A 29 39.02 -24.93 17.25
N GLU A 30 39.42 -25.99 16.53
CA GLU A 30 38.90 -26.25 15.19
C GLU A 30 37.38 -26.46 15.22
N ALA A 31 36.85 -27.25 16.16
CA ALA A 31 35.42 -27.48 16.31
C ALA A 31 34.66 -26.19 16.66
N LYS A 32 35.22 -25.32 17.51
CA LYS A 32 34.67 -24.00 17.82
C LYS A 32 34.66 -23.10 16.58
N SER A 33 35.76 -23.05 15.82
CA SER A 33 35.85 -22.25 14.59
C SER A 33 34.79 -22.66 13.56
N ARG A 34 34.62 -23.97 13.33
CA ARG A 34 33.60 -24.52 12.42
C ARG A 34 32.16 -24.26 12.90
N ARG A 35 31.93 -24.15 14.21
CA ARG A 35 30.61 -23.75 14.75
C ARG A 35 30.36 -22.26 14.52
N ALA A 36 31.35 -21.42 14.81
CA ALA A 36 31.26 -19.97 14.58
C ALA A 36 31.07 -19.65 13.09
N GLU A 37 31.75 -20.37 12.19
CA GLU A 37 31.59 -20.23 10.75
C GLU A 37 30.17 -20.63 10.29
N ARG A 38 29.66 -21.77 10.76
CA ARG A 38 28.28 -22.20 10.46
C ARG A 38 27.26 -21.20 10.97
N GLU A 39 27.44 -20.68 12.18
CA GLU A 39 26.54 -19.67 12.75
C GLU A 39 26.60 -18.36 11.97
N SER A 40 27.79 -17.90 11.58
CA SER A 40 27.98 -16.73 10.72
C SER A 40 27.30 -16.91 9.36
N ASN A 41 27.51 -18.06 8.71
CA ASN A 41 26.88 -18.39 7.43
C ASN A 41 25.36 -18.49 7.56
N ARG A 42 24.84 -19.09 8.63
CA ARG A 42 23.41 -19.14 8.92
C ARG A 42 22.82 -17.73 9.09
N ARG A 43 23.44 -16.88 9.91
CA ARG A 43 23.00 -15.49 10.10
C ARG A 43 23.00 -14.70 8.79
N ARG A 44 24.02 -14.89 7.95
CA ARG A 44 24.07 -14.28 6.60
C ARG A 44 22.94 -14.77 5.71
N GLN A 45 22.66 -16.08 5.71
CA GLN A 45 21.56 -16.67 4.94
C GLN A 45 20.21 -16.16 5.42
N ASP A 46 19.95 -16.18 6.73
CA ASP A 46 18.71 -15.70 7.33
C ASP A 46 18.48 -14.22 7.00
N GLY A 47 19.54 -13.40 7.10
CA GLY A 47 19.52 -11.99 6.68
C GLY A 47 19.20 -11.82 5.19
N ALA A 48 19.84 -12.61 4.33
CA ALA A 48 19.59 -12.58 2.89
C ALA A 48 18.16 -12.99 2.53
N VAL A 49 17.61 -14.02 3.18
CA VAL A 49 16.22 -14.45 3.02
C VAL A 49 15.26 -13.34 3.46
N GLY A 50 15.52 -12.68 4.59
CA GLY A 50 14.74 -11.54 5.05
C GLY A 50 14.69 -10.39 4.03
N ILE A 51 15.85 -10.01 3.48
CA ILE A 51 15.93 -8.97 2.44
C ILE A 51 15.16 -9.40 1.18
N GLN A 52 15.36 -10.63 0.71
CA GLN A 52 14.73 -11.14 -0.50
C GLN A 52 13.20 -11.21 -0.37
N THR A 53 12.71 -11.72 0.76
CA THR A 53 11.26 -11.81 1.04
C THR A 53 10.61 -10.43 1.11
N TRP A 54 11.26 -9.47 1.79
CA TRP A 54 10.80 -8.09 1.81
C TRP A 54 10.74 -7.49 0.39
N TRP A 55 11.80 -7.67 -0.40
CA TRP A 55 11.86 -7.11 -1.76
C TRP A 55 10.81 -7.74 -2.69
N LYS A 56 10.62 -9.06 -2.61
CA LYS A 56 9.55 -9.77 -3.32
C LYS A 56 8.16 -9.25 -2.92
N GLY A 57 7.92 -9.06 -1.63
CA GLY A 57 6.67 -8.50 -1.12
C GLY A 57 6.41 -7.08 -1.63
N LEU A 58 7.43 -6.22 -1.66
CA LEU A 58 7.31 -4.87 -2.19
C LEU A 58 7.02 -4.87 -3.70
N ARG A 59 7.69 -5.74 -4.46
CA ARG A 59 7.44 -5.91 -5.90
C ARG A 59 6.02 -6.39 -6.17
N GLU A 60 5.56 -7.41 -5.46
CA GLU A 60 4.21 -7.97 -5.66
C GLU A 60 3.12 -6.95 -5.28
N ARG A 61 3.32 -6.20 -4.19
CA ARG A 61 2.42 -5.10 -3.82
C ARG A 61 2.31 -4.05 -4.92
N ARG A 62 3.42 -3.70 -5.59
CA ARG A 62 3.38 -2.76 -6.74
C ARG A 62 2.60 -3.36 -7.90
N ARG A 63 2.88 -4.61 -8.24
CA ARG A 63 2.16 -5.34 -9.30
C ARG A 63 0.65 -5.36 -9.06
N ILE A 64 0.22 -5.76 -7.86
CA ILE A 64 -1.21 -5.81 -7.49
C ILE A 64 -1.85 -4.42 -7.57
N ARG A 65 -1.12 -3.37 -7.15
CA ARG A 65 -1.60 -2.00 -7.25
C ARG A 65 -1.81 -1.58 -8.71
N ASP A 66 -0.88 -1.91 -9.59
CA ASP A 66 -0.99 -1.61 -11.01
C ASP A 66 -2.14 -2.39 -11.67
N GLU A 67 -2.37 -3.64 -11.26
CA GLU A 67 -3.51 -4.43 -11.69
C GLU A 67 -4.84 -3.83 -11.22
N MET A 68 -4.95 -3.47 -9.93
CA MET A 68 -6.12 -2.78 -9.40
C MET A 68 -6.40 -1.45 -10.11
N ARG A 69 -5.35 -0.70 -10.48
CA ARG A 69 -5.49 0.52 -11.28
C ARG A 69 -6.10 0.22 -12.64
N ARG A 70 -5.59 -0.78 -13.34
CA ARG A 70 -6.12 -1.18 -14.66
C ARG A 70 -7.57 -1.64 -14.57
N THR A 71 -7.90 -2.44 -13.55
CA THR A 71 -9.29 -2.89 -13.31
C THR A 71 -10.21 -1.70 -13.01
N PHE A 72 -9.74 -0.73 -12.22
CA PHE A 72 -10.49 0.51 -11.99
C PHE A 72 -10.69 1.31 -13.27
N GLU A 73 -9.65 1.50 -14.08
CA GLU A 73 -9.73 2.25 -15.34
C GLU A 73 -10.69 1.60 -16.35
N GLY A 74 -10.86 0.28 -16.29
CA GLY A 74 -11.86 -0.46 -17.09
C GLY A 74 -13.30 -0.41 -16.57
N ASP A 75 -13.53 -0.05 -15.29
CA ASP A 75 -14.84 -0.04 -14.64
C ASP A 75 -15.01 1.14 -13.67
N VAL A 76 -14.74 2.36 -14.13
CA VAL A 76 -14.68 3.54 -13.25
C VAL A 76 -15.98 3.75 -12.45
N THR A 77 -17.14 3.51 -13.05
CA THR A 77 -18.46 3.76 -12.42
C THR A 77 -19.08 2.54 -11.76
N GLY A 78 -18.50 1.35 -11.93
CA GLY A 78 -19.06 0.11 -11.40
C GLY A 78 -18.55 -0.26 -10.01
N LEU A 79 -19.16 -1.29 -9.42
CA LEU A 79 -18.80 -1.77 -8.09
C LEU A 79 -17.39 -2.36 -8.04
N ASN A 80 -16.89 -2.96 -9.12
CA ASN A 80 -15.54 -3.54 -9.12
C ASN A 80 -14.50 -2.43 -9.15
N GLY A 81 -14.68 -1.41 -9.97
CA GLY A 81 -13.82 -0.23 -9.93
C GLY A 81 -13.87 0.47 -8.57
N LEU A 82 -15.05 0.60 -7.96
CA LEU A 82 -15.18 1.19 -6.63
C LEU A 82 -14.44 0.37 -5.54
N ARG A 83 -14.48 -0.97 -5.61
CA ARG A 83 -13.68 -1.86 -4.75
C ARG A 83 -12.18 -1.63 -4.96
N CYS A 84 -11.73 -1.58 -6.21
CA CYS A 84 -10.33 -1.31 -6.53
C CYS A 84 -9.92 0.06 -5.99
N LEU A 85 -10.73 1.10 -6.18
CA LEU A 85 -10.47 2.44 -5.66
C LEU A 85 -10.38 2.45 -4.14
N ALA A 86 -11.27 1.74 -3.45
CA ALA A 86 -11.24 1.61 -1.99
C ALA A 86 -9.96 0.88 -1.50
N LEU A 87 -9.38 -0.03 -2.28
CA LEU A 87 -8.25 -0.87 -1.86
C LEU A 87 -6.87 -0.39 -2.35
N ILE A 88 -6.79 0.34 -3.47
CA ILE A 88 -5.53 0.73 -4.12
C ILE A 88 -4.64 1.64 -3.26
N GLY A 89 -5.24 2.30 -2.26
CA GLY A 89 -4.60 3.17 -1.29
C GLY A 89 -4.80 4.65 -1.64
N ARG A 90 -3.83 5.50 -1.27
CA ARG A 90 -3.83 6.92 -1.66
C ARG A 90 -3.40 7.03 -3.12
N ASP A 91 -4.38 7.14 -4.00
CA ASP A 91 -4.18 7.38 -5.42
C ASP A 91 -5.10 8.53 -5.86
N GLU A 92 -4.57 9.76 -5.78
CA GLU A 92 -5.32 10.99 -6.03
C GLU A 92 -5.81 11.08 -7.47
N LYS A 93 -5.03 10.57 -8.43
CA LYS A 93 -5.44 10.55 -9.84
C LYS A 93 -6.65 9.64 -10.05
N ALA A 94 -6.64 8.44 -9.45
CA ALA A 94 -7.78 7.53 -9.55
C ALA A 94 -9.03 8.09 -8.85
N LEU A 95 -8.84 8.70 -7.67
CA LEU A 95 -9.91 9.36 -6.93
C LEU A 95 -10.52 10.54 -7.70
N GLY A 96 -9.67 11.34 -8.36
CA GLY A 96 -10.07 12.43 -9.23
C GLY A 96 -10.83 11.97 -10.48
N VAL A 97 -10.40 10.88 -11.12
CA VAL A 97 -11.12 10.28 -12.26
C VAL A 97 -12.50 9.78 -11.84
N TRP A 98 -12.57 9.08 -10.71
CA TRP A 98 -13.84 8.56 -10.19
C TRP A 98 -14.82 9.68 -9.84
N SER A 99 -14.38 10.68 -9.07
CA SER A 99 -15.25 11.79 -8.67
C SER A 99 -15.73 12.63 -9.85
N ALA A 100 -14.86 12.88 -10.83
CA ALA A 100 -15.25 13.55 -12.06
C ALA A 100 -16.30 12.74 -12.84
N ALA A 101 -16.14 11.41 -12.92
CA ALA A 101 -17.13 10.54 -13.55
C ALA A 101 -18.48 10.54 -12.81
N MET A 102 -18.47 10.55 -11.48
CA MET A 102 -19.71 10.65 -10.67
C MET A 102 -20.41 11.98 -10.90
N VAL A 103 -19.67 13.10 -10.94
CA VAL A 103 -20.25 14.42 -11.22
C VAL A 103 -20.81 14.48 -12.65
N ALA A 104 -20.08 13.97 -13.64
CA ALA A 104 -20.52 13.98 -15.03
C ALA A 104 -21.76 13.08 -15.27
N GLY A 105 -21.82 11.94 -14.58
CA GLY A 105 -22.95 11.01 -14.66
C GLY A 105 -24.15 11.37 -13.77
N GLY A 106 -24.00 12.36 -12.88
CA GLY A 106 -25.05 12.84 -11.99
C GLY A 106 -25.50 11.85 -10.90
N PRO A 107 -26.56 12.19 -10.16
CA PRO A 107 -27.09 11.39 -9.05
C PRO A 107 -27.43 9.95 -9.46
N GLU A 108 -27.96 9.75 -10.67
CA GLU A 108 -28.28 8.41 -11.20
C GLU A 108 -27.06 7.48 -11.23
N THR A 109 -25.89 8.01 -11.58
CA THR A 109 -24.65 7.22 -11.60
C THR A 109 -24.13 6.97 -10.19
N LEU A 110 -24.15 8.00 -9.35
CA LEU A 110 -23.66 7.93 -7.97
C LEU A 110 -24.48 6.95 -7.10
N PHE A 111 -25.80 6.99 -7.26
CA PHE A 111 -26.76 6.21 -6.48
C PHE A 111 -27.26 4.95 -7.20
N ARG A 112 -26.70 4.60 -8.36
CA ARG A 112 -27.07 3.40 -9.14
C ARG A 112 -27.18 2.12 -8.30
N PHE A 113 -26.30 1.97 -7.31
CA PHE A 113 -26.23 0.79 -6.44
C PHE A 113 -26.70 1.08 -5.01
N ALA A 114 -27.39 2.20 -4.78
CA ALA A 114 -27.96 2.56 -3.47
C ALA A 114 -29.19 1.72 -3.08
N GLY A 115 -29.78 1.01 -4.04
CA GLY A 115 -30.87 0.05 -3.85
C GLY A 115 -30.54 -1.36 -4.33
N GLY A 116 -31.39 -2.32 -3.96
CA GLY A 116 -31.27 -3.73 -4.36
C GLY A 116 -30.08 -4.46 -3.73
N ASP A 117 -29.69 -5.59 -4.33
CA ASP A 117 -28.68 -6.52 -3.79
C ASP A 117 -27.27 -5.91 -3.68
N GLY A 118 -26.98 -4.87 -4.48
CA GLY A 118 -25.70 -4.17 -4.49
C GLY A 118 -25.49 -3.21 -3.31
N GLN A 119 -26.56 -2.81 -2.63
CA GLN A 119 -26.54 -1.75 -1.62
C GLN A 119 -25.53 -1.99 -0.49
N PRO A 120 -25.47 -3.17 0.17
CA PRO A 120 -24.58 -3.34 1.32
C PRO A 120 -23.10 -3.17 0.93
N SER A 121 -22.72 -3.69 -0.24
CA SER A 121 -21.37 -3.52 -0.79
C SER A 121 -21.11 -2.05 -1.14
N TRP A 122 -22.04 -1.42 -1.86
CA TRP A 122 -21.90 -0.02 -2.29
C TRP A 122 -21.75 0.91 -1.09
N LEU A 123 -22.61 0.78 -0.07
CA LEU A 123 -22.61 1.67 1.09
C LEU A 123 -21.28 1.62 1.87
N VAL A 124 -20.70 0.43 2.04
CA VAL A 124 -19.40 0.28 2.70
C VAL A 124 -18.30 0.97 1.90
N LEU A 125 -18.30 0.76 0.58
CA LEU A 125 -17.28 1.31 -0.30
C LEU A 125 -17.39 2.84 -0.41
N VAL A 126 -18.61 3.36 -0.58
CA VAL A 126 -18.84 4.80 -0.66
C VAL A 126 -18.42 5.49 0.63
N LYS A 127 -18.75 4.95 1.82
CA LYS A 127 -18.25 5.49 3.09
C LYS A 127 -16.72 5.63 3.12
N GLN A 128 -16.00 4.60 2.67
CA GLN A 128 -14.54 4.61 2.63
C GLN A 128 -13.99 5.61 1.61
N VAL A 129 -14.60 5.70 0.43
CA VAL A 129 -14.21 6.64 -0.61
C VAL A 129 -14.53 8.07 -0.20
N SER A 130 -15.70 8.36 0.38
CA SER A 130 -16.06 9.66 0.95
C SER A 130 -15.04 10.15 1.97
N LEU A 131 -14.58 9.26 2.86
CA LEU A 131 -13.52 9.62 3.81
C LEU A 131 -12.23 10.03 3.10
N ARG A 132 -11.87 9.33 2.01
CA ARG A 132 -10.71 9.70 1.20
C ARG A 132 -10.88 11.01 0.45
N LEU A 133 -12.07 11.32 -0.06
CA LEU A 133 -12.37 12.61 -0.66
C LEU A 133 -12.15 13.75 0.35
N VAL A 134 -12.69 13.60 1.55
CA VAL A 134 -12.50 14.58 2.65
C VAL A 134 -11.02 14.74 3.00
N GLN A 135 -10.29 13.64 3.11
CA GLN A 135 -8.85 13.67 3.40
C GLN A 135 -8.05 14.37 2.30
N SER A 136 -8.34 14.04 1.04
CA SER A 136 -7.72 14.64 -0.14
C SER A 136 -7.93 16.15 -0.17
N VAL A 137 -9.19 16.61 -0.01
CA VAL A 137 -9.50 18.06 0.03
C VAL A 137 -8.83 18.73 1.23
N ALA A 138 -8.74 18.05 2.37
CA ALA A 138 -8.09 18.61 3.54
C ALA A 138 -6.56 18.66 3.46
N ASP A 139 -5.94 17.84 2.60
CA ASP A 139 -4.51 17.88 2.31
C ASP A 139 -4.20 18.94 1.23
N GLU A 140 -5.02 19.05 0.19
CA GLU A 140 -4.84 19.98 -0.94
C GLU A 140 -6.18 20.58 -1.43
N PRO A 141 -6.71 21.63 -0.77
CA PRO A 141 -8.05 22.16 -1.06
C PRO A 141 -8.17 22.87 -2.41
N ASP A 142 -7.06 23.35 -2.98
CA ASP A 142 -7.03 24.01 -4.29
C ASP A 142 -6.60 23.05 -5.43
N SER A 143 -6.58 21.73 -5.18
CA SER A 143 -6.28 20.75 -6.22
C SER A 143 -7.32 20.81 -7.35
N GLN A 144 -6.90 20.40 -8.56
CA GLN A 144 -7.81 20.33 -9.72
C GLN A 144 -9.00 19.36 -9.50
N HIS A 145 -8.89 18.43 -8.54
CA HIS A 145 -9.91 17.43 -8.24
C HIS A 145 -10.82 17.84 -7.08
N ALA A 146 -10.38 18.78 -6.23
CA ALA A 146 -11.08 19.19 -5.02
C ALA A 146 -12.54 19.60 -5.27
N LYS A 147 -12.81 20.31 -6.37
CA LYS A 147 -14.19 20.67 -6.75
C LYS A 147 -15.07 19.43 -6.97
N HIS A 148 -14.59 18.46 -7.73
CA HIS A 148 -15.35 17.22 -7.99
C HIS A 148 -15.53 16.41 -6.70
N HIS A 149 -14.50 16.34 -5.86
CA HIS A 149 -14.57 15.69 -4.55
C HIS A 149 -15.67 16.29 -3.68
N LEU A 150 -15.70 17.62 -3.59
CA LEU A 150 -16.68 18.35 -2.79
C LEU A 150 -18.10 18.24 -3.35
N GLN A 151 -18.28 18.24 -4.67
CA GLN A 151 -19.59 18.03 -5.30
C GLN A 151 -20.14 16.64 -5.00
N VAL A 152 -19.31 15.59 -5.10
CA VAL A 152 -19.73 14.23 -4.72
C VAL A 152 -20.08 14.15 -3.24
N LEU A 153 -19.27 14.77 -2.36
CA LEU A 153 -19.57 14.80 -0.93
C LEU A 153 -20.88 15.51 -0.62
N ALA A 154 -21.15 16.65 -1.28
CA ALA A 154 -22.38 17.40 -1.10
C ALA A 154 -23.59 16.57 -1.52
N GLU A 155 -23.49 15.86 -2.65
CA GLU A 155 -24.56 14.98 -3.12
C GLU A 155 -24.80 13.81 -2.17
N LEU A 156 -23.74 13.13 -1.70
CA LEU A 156 -23.84 12.00 -0.76
C LEU A 156 -24.39 12.38 0.62
N LEU A 157 -24.18 13.62 1.04
CA LEU A 157 -24.66 14.16 2.31
C LEU A 157 -25.96 14.94 2.17
N SER A 158 -26.43 15.17 0.95
CA SER A 158 -27.69 15.86 0.70
C SER A 158 -28.86 15.03 1.25
N SER A 159 -29.82 15.72 1.85
CA SER A 159 -31.05 15.09 2.30
C SER A 159 -32.01 15.01 1.12
N SER A 160 -32.18 13.82 0.55
CA SER A 160 -33.20 13.53 -0.46
C SER A 160 -34.14 12.44 0.05
N PRO A 161 -35.48 12.60 -0.08
CA PRO A 161 -36.45 11.59 0.33
C PRO A 161 -36.20 10.22 -0.31
N GLN A 162 -35.64 10.20 -1.51
CA GLN A 162 -35.33 8.99 -2.27
C GLN A 162 -34.15 8.20 -1.69
N LEU A 163 -33.27 8.86 -0.94
CA LEU A 163 -32.07 8.25 -0.34
C LEU A 163 -32.33 7.70 1.08
N GLY A 164 -33.50 7.98 1.66
CA GLY A 164 -33.88 7.52 2.98
C GLY A 164 -32.81 7.83 4.04
N ILE A 165 -32.33 6.80 4.73
CA ILE A 165 -31.34 6.92 5.82
C ILE A 165 -29.87 6.81 5.34
N LEU A 166 -29.62 6.67 4.03
CA LEU A 166 -28.26 6.51 3.50
C LEU A 166 -27.35 7.70 3.82
N PRO A 167 -27.77 8.97 3.63
CA PRO A 167 -26.92 10.12 3.95
C PRO A 167 -26.54 10.14 5.44
N VAL A 168 -27.47 9.76 6.33
CA VAL A 168 -27.23 9.66 7.79
C VAL A 168 -26.15 8.62 8.10
N HIS A 169 -26.18 7.47 7.43
CA HIS A 169 -25.14 6.44 7.60
C HIS A 169 -23.77 6.90 7.11
N ILE A 170 -23.71 7.64 6.00
CA ILE A 170 -22.46 8.18 5.45
C ILE A 170 -21.92 9.27 6.38
N ALA A 171 -22.76 10.23 6.78
CA ALA A 171 -22.42 11.31 7.70
C ALA A 171 -21.90 10.76 9.04
N SER A 172 -22.62 9.80 9.64
CA SER A 172 -22.22 9.17 10.90
C SER A 172 -20.85 8.51 10.82
N TYR A 173 -20.54 7.86 9.68
CA TYR A 173 -19.23 7.30 9.43
C TYR A 173 -18.16 8.40 9.36
N LEU A 174 -18.37 9.43 8.55
CA LEU A 174 -17.41 10.54 8.41
C LEU A 174 -17.16 11.26 9.74
N LEU A 175 -18.21 11.52 10.52
CA LEU A 175 -18.11 12.13 11.86
C LEU A 175 -17.25 11.29 12.81
N LYS A 176 -17.48 9.96 12.86
CA LYS A 176 -16.63 9.04 13.62
C LYS A 176 -15.17 9.08 13.18
N HIS A 177 -14.94 9.42 11.92
CA HIS A 177 -13.61 9.55 11.31
C HIS A 177 -13.09 11.00 11.25
N LYS A 178 -13.55 11.88 12.14
CA LYS A 178 -13.04 13.26 12.33
C LYS A 178 -13.32 14.22 11.16
N LEU A 179 -14.48 14.09 10.50
CA LEU A 179 -14.92 15.00 9.42
C LEU A 179 -14.61 16.48 9.71
N PHE A 180 -15.06 17.01 10.85
CA PHE A 180 -14.87 18.43 11.17
C PHE A 180 -13.40 18.83 11.34
N ALA A 181 -12.53 17.92 11.80
CA ALA A 181 -11.10 18.22 11.88
C ALA A 181 -10.49 18.37 10.47
N TYR A 182 -10.92 17.54 9.51
CA TYR A 182 -10.50 17.67 8.12
C TYR A 182 -11.08 18.92 7.46
N LEU A 183 -12.36 19.23 7.67
CA LEU A 183 -12.98 20.45 7.13
C LEU A 183 -12.31 21.72 7.70
N ALA A 184 -12.08 21.77 9.02
CA ALA A 184 -11.36 22.87 9.64
C ALA A 184 -9.97 23.03 9.03
N ARG A 185 -9.22 21.93 8.89
CA ARG A 185 -7.90 21.95 8.25
C ARG A 185 -7.97 22.49 6.82
N ALA A 186 -8.90 22.00 6.00
CA ALA A 186 -9.10 22.44 4.62
C ALA A 186 -9.40 23.94 4.52
N ILE A 187 -10.24 24.47 5.41
CA ILE A 187 -10.62 25.90 5.41
C ILE A 187 -9.45 26.77 5.88
N THR A 188 -8.71 26.32 6.90
CA THR A 188 -7.58 27.08 7.45
C THR A 188 -6.34 27.07 6.57
N SER A 189 -6.15 26.05 5.74
CA SER A 189 -4.99 25.95 4.84
C SER A 189 -5.12 26.84 3.61
N VAL A 190 -6.32 27.32 3.26
CA VAL A 190 -6.50 28.31 2.18
C VAL A 190 -6.04 29.69 2.65
N PRO A 191 -5.02 30.31 2.01
CA PRO A 191 -4.54 31.64 2.37
C PRO A 191 -5.65 32.69 2.34
N ILE A 192 -5.64 33.64 3.27
CA ILE A 192 -6.69 34.66 3.42
C ILE A 192 -6.89 35.44 2.12
N GLU A 193 -5.80 35.75 1.43
CA GLU A 193 -5.74 36.49 0.17
C GLU A 193 -6.37 35.70 -1.00
N ALA A 194 -6.36 34.37 -0.92
CA ALA A 194 -6.91 33.47 -1.92
C ALA A 194 -8.39 33.10 -1.66
N LYS A 195 -8.94 33.43 -0.48
CA LYS A 195 -10.30 32.99 -0.09
C LYS A 195 -11.39 33.41 -1.06
N ASN A 196 -11.29 34.63 -1.62
CA ASN A 196 -12.27 35.14 -2.60
C ASN A 196 -12.14 34.48 -3.98
N ARG A 197 -11.04 33.77 -4.27
CA ARG A 197 -10.77 33.11 -5.56
C ARG A 197 -10.87 31.59 -5.49
N SER A 198 -10.84 31.01 -4.29
CA SER A 198 -10.90 29.56 -4.15
C SER A 198 -12.26 29.02 -4.57
N LYS A 199 -12.25 28.07 -5.48
CA LYS A 199 -13.46 27.39 -5.99
C LYS A 199 -14.00 26.35 -5.01
N SER A 200 -13.20 25.97 -4.01
CA SER A 200 -13.49 24.90 -3.06
C SER A 200 -14.15 25.42 -1.79
N LEU A 201 -13.83 26.65 -1.36
CA LEU A 201 -14.37 27.25 -0.13
C LEU A 201 -15.91 27.33 -0.09
N PRO A 202 -16.62 27.78 -1.14
CA PRO A 202 -18.08 27.82 -1.11
C PRO A 202 -18.70 26.44 -0.87
N LEU A 203 -18.12 25.39 -1.46
CA LEU A 203 -18.60 24.02 -1.30
C LEU A 203 -18.22 23.43 0.07
N LEU A 204 -17.07 23.78 0.62
CA LEU A 204 -16.65 23.34 1.96
C LEU A 204 -17.59 23.87 3.07
N VAL A 205 -18.13 25.07 2.89
CA VAL A 205 -19.06 25.68 3.86
C VAL A 205 -20.47 25.07 3.77
N THR A 206 -20.83 24.48 2.63
CA THR A 206 -22.13 23.83 2.44
C THR A 206 -22.20 22.38 2.92
N LEU A 207 -21.07 21.78 3.30
CA LEU A 207 -20.97 20.38 3.75
C LEU A 207 -21.30 20.18 5.23
#